data_AF-A0A1G1H8L7-F1
#
_entry.id   AF-A0A1G1H8L7-F1
#
_cell.length_a   1.000
_cell.length_b   1.000
_cell.length_c   1.000
_cell.angle_alpha   90.00
_cell.angle_beta   90.00
_cell.angle_gamma   90.00
#
_symmetry.space_group_name_H-M   'P 1'
#
loop_
_entity.id
_entity.type
_entity.pdbx_description
1 polymer ?
#
loop_
_entity_poly.entity_id
_entity_poly.type
_entity_poly.pdbx_seq_one_letter_code
_entity_poly.pdbx_strand_id
1 'polypeptide(L)'
;MAYYFVRVHGNTSNNNPNKANCYVEGEPPEYPNTYFNYYQFCLDNNIVRIGYPDIGDLLIGNKANALTTNCHDLNSIGPHWRGCLTSFSRIPLNSIILMPNKDRPGELYLGKVTKTYWYYHNVPTVPYECSHRLGVNWDRDNNGSPLRYWANDLAIDIRRGWWRRPFCEIKDMNIIKNIDIARRKNGF
;
A
#
# COMPACT_ATOMS: atom_id res chain seq x y z
N MET A 1 -1.81 -13.46 -14.97
CA MET A 1 -1.73 -12.99 -13.57
C MET A 1 -0.68 -11.90 -13.50
N ALA A 2 -0.97 -10.76 -12.89
CA ALA A 2 -0.03 -9.64 -12.78
C ALA A 2 0.54 -9.54 -11.36
N TYR A 3 1.73 -8.94 -11.23
CA TYR A 3 2.47 -8.84 -9.98
C TYR A 3 2.77 -7.38 -9.71
N TYR A 4 2.51 -6.91 -8.50
CA TYR A 4 2.68 -5.50 -8.15
C TYR A 4 3.44 -5.37 -6.84
N PHE A 5 4.44 -4.52 -6.85
CA PHE A 5 5.07 -4.02 -5.64
C PHE A 5 4.29 -2.81 -5.14
N VAL A 6 3.88 -2.83 -3.87
CA VAL A 6 3.18 -1.73 -3.22
C VAL A 6 3.87 -1.43 -1.90
N ARG A 7 4.50 -0.25 -1.81
CA ARG A 7 5.15 0.19 -0.57
C ARG A 7 4.13 0.86 0.34
N VAL A 8 4.01 0.32 1.54
CA VAL A 8 3.22 0.91 2.62
C VAL A 8 4.14 1.77 3.48
N HIS A 9 3.82 3.06 3.62
CA HIS A 9 4.61 4.01 4.40
C HIS A 9 4.07 4.13 5.82
N GLY A 10 4.98 4.15 6.79
CA GLY A 10 4.68 4.34 8.21
C GLY A 10 4.58 5.80 8.68
N ASN A 11 5.14 6.75 7.93
CA ASN A 11 5.29 8.12 8.41
C ASN A 11 4.11 8.99 7.97
N THR A 12 3.53 9.75 8.89
CA THR A 12 2.54 10.80 8.59
C THR A 12 2.95 12.14 9.19
N SER A 13 2.53 13.23 8.55
CA SER A 13 2.63 14.59 9.07
C SER A 13 1.28 15.19 9.41
N ASN A 14 0.20 14.47 9.11
CA ASN A 14 -1.17 14.95 9.20
C ASN A 14 -1.71 14.89 10.63
N ASN A 15 -1.01 14.24 11.54
CA ASN A 15 -1.38 14.21 12.95
C ASN A 15 -0.87 15.44 13.75
N ASN A 16 -0.12 16.36 13.13
CA ASN A 16 0.47 17.50 13.84
C ASN A 16 -0.50 18.71 13.86
N PRO A 17 -1.06 19.10 15.03
CA PRO A 17 -2.01 20.21 15.12
C PRO A 17 -1.41 21.57 14.76
N ASN A 18 -0.07 21.70 14.78
CA ASN A 18 0.61 22.93 14.37
C ASN A 18 0.71 23.09 12.84
N LYS A 19 0.29 22.09 12.06
CA LYS A 19 0.20 22.12 10.59
C LYS A 19 -1.25 22.14 10.16
N ALA A 20 -1.91 23.30 10.33
CA ALA A 20 -3.35 23.45 10.08
C ALA A 20 -3.79 22.96 8.68
N ASN A 21 -2.97 23.18 7.66
CA ASN A 21 -3.17 22.60 6.33
C ASN A 21 -2.76 21.12 6.42
N CYS A 22 -3.74 20.22 6.47
CA CYS A 22 -3.60 18.76 6.57
C CYS A 22 -3.58 18.15 7.96
N TYR A 23 -3.87 18.93 9.01
CA TYR A 23 -4.14 18.33 10.30
C TYR A 23 -5.45 17.54 10.27
N VAL A 24 -5.40 16.30 10.77
CA VAL A 24 -6.53 15.41 10.92
C VAL A 24 -6.57 14.98 12.37
N GLU A 25 -7.58 15.45 13.07
CA GLU A 25 -7.82 15.07 14.45
C GLU A 25 -8.05 13.55 14.57
N GLY A 26 -7.35 12.91 15.51
CA GLY A 26 -7.45 11.47 15.75
C GLY A 26 -6.69 10.57 14.75
N GLU A 27 -5.93 11.12 13.80
CA GLU A 27 -5.07 10.30 12.92
C GLU A 27 -3.92 9.67 13.73
N PRO A 28 -3.76 8.33 13.68
CA PRO A 28 -2.61 7.71 14.29
C PRO A 28 -1.34 7.95 13.46
N PRO A 29 -0.17 8.05 14.11
CA PRO A 29 0.01 7.97 15.56
C PRO A 29 -0.35 9.30 16.24
N GLU A 30 -0.52 9.31 17.55
CA GLU A 30 -0.77 10.57 18.28
C GLU A 30 0.49 11.45 18.30
N TYR A 31 0.33 12.75 18.00
CA TYR A 31 1.41 13.73 18.06
C TYR A 31 2.02 13.77 19.47
N PRO A 32 3.37 13.82 19.63
CA PRO A 32 4.39 14.14 18.63
C PRO A 32 4.96 12.95 17.85
N ASN A 33 4.46 11.73 18.05
CA ASN A 33 4.91 10.58 17.25
C ASN A 33 4.56 10.81 15.79
N THR A 34 5.36 10.31 14.85
CA THR A 34 5.10 10.47 13.41
C THR A 34 5.08 9.15 12.65
N TYR A 35 5.37 8.05 13.34
CA TYR A 35 5.39 6.70 12.78
C TYR A 35 4.21 5.86 13.29
N PHE A 36 3.48 5.23 12.37
CA PHE A 36 2.50 4.19 12.61
C PHE A 36 2.86 2.94 11.80
N ASN A 37 2.70 1.75 12.37
CA ASN A 37 3.06 0.50 11.71
C ASN A 37 1.99 0.07 10.68
N TYR A 38 1.99 0.75 9.54
CA TYR A 38 0.99 0.51 8.51
C TYR A 38 1.14 -0.84 7.78
N TYR A 39 2.33 -1.44 7.72
CA TYR A 39 2.44 -2.79 7.12
C TYR A 39 1.78 -3.82 8.03
N GLN A 40 1.97 -3.74 9.35
CA GLN A 40 1.28 -4.64 10.28
C GLN A 40 -0.22 -4.44 10.21
N PHE A 41 -0.69 -3.18 10.20
CA PHE A 41 -2.10 -2.88 10.00
C PHE A 41 -2.67 -3.51 8.71
N CYS A 42 -1.93 -3.48 7.61
CA CYS A 42 -2.31 -4.12 6.35
C CYS A 42 -2.44 -5.65 6.46
N LEU A 43 -1.51 -6.28 7.18
CA LEU A 43 -1.52 -7.73 7.43
C LEU A 43 -2.72 -8.15 8.30
N ASP A 44 -3.00 -7.39 9.35
CA ASP A 44 -4.06 -7.70 10.31
C ASP A 44 -5.45 -7.51 9.69
N ASN A 45 -5.58 -6.56 8.76
CA ASN A 45 -6.86 -6.21 8.13
C ASN A 45 -7.05 -6.83 6.75
N ASN A 46 -6.11 -7.66 6.27
CA ASN A 46 -6.17 -8.28 4.93
C ASN A 46 -6.38 -7.25 3.81
N ILE A 47 -5.64 -6.15 3.88
CA ILE A 47 -5.63 -5.10 2.86
C ILE A 47 -4.21 -4.77 2.44
N VAL A 48 -4.04 -4.14 1.29
CA VAL A 48 -2.85 -3.33 1.00
C VAL A 48 -3.28 -1.91 0.69
N ARG A 49 -2.43 -0.94 1.01
CA ARG A 49 -2.71 0.47 0.78
C ARG A 49 -1.57 1.24 0.15
N ILE A 50 -1.91 2.31 -0.56
CA ILE A 50 -0.98 3.39 -0.90
C ILE A 50 -1.57 4.70 -0.37
N GLY A 51 -0.79 5.43 0.41
CA GLY A 51 -1.17 6.72 0.96
C GLY A 51 -0.73 7.87 0.07
N TYR A 52 -1.63 8.81 -0.17
CA TYR A 52 -1.32 10.18 -0.53
C TYR A 52 -2.46 11.04 0.02
N PRO A 53 -2.19 12.02 0.89
CA PRO A 53 -3.25 12.73 1.55
C PRO A 53 -4.21 13.32 0.52
N ASP A 54 -5.49 13.02 0.74
CA ASP A 54 -6.60 13.88 0.37
C ASP A 54 -6.89 14.06 -1.13
N ILE A 55 -6.42 13.16 -1.99
CA ILE A 55 -6.69 13.22 -3.44
C ILE A 55 -8.06 12.66 -3.89
N GLY A 56 -8.89 12.20 -2.96
CA GLY A 56 -10.23 11.67 -3.23
C GLY A 56 -10.27 10.27 -3.87
N ASP A 57 -11.49 9.74 -4.04
CA ASP A 57 -11.73 8.46 -4.71
C ASP A 57 -11.46 8.59 -6.22
N LEU A 58 -10.51 7.79 -6.73
CA LEU A 58 -10.05 7.83 -8.13
C LEU A 58 -11.04 7.21 -9.13
N LEU A 59 -11.99 6.38 -8.67
CA LEU A 59 -13.06 5.85 -9.52
C LEU A 59 -14.17 6.88 -9.71
N ILE A 60 -14.42 7.69 -8.69
CA ILE A 60 -15.43 8.74 -8.71
C ILE A 60 -14.85 10.02 -9.32
N GLY A 61 -13.55 10.28 -9.12
CA GLY A 61 -12.87 11.52 -9.52
C GLY A 61 -13.38 12.72 -8.72
N ASN A 62 -13.27 13.92 -9.30
CA ASN A 62 -13.70 15.18 -8.67
C ASN A 62 -15.20 15.47 -8.89
N LYS A 63 -16.07 14.46 -8.86
CA LYS A 63 -17.52 14.66 -9.07
C LYS A 63 -18.16 15.34 -7.85
N ALA A 64 -19.32 15.97 -8.04
CA ALA A 64 -20.14 16.47 -6.93
C ALA A 64 -20.39 15.34 -5.91
N ASN A 65 -20.17 15.61 -4.62
CA ASN A 65 -20.11 14.66 -3.49
C ASN A 65 -18.79 13.89 -3.31
N ALA A 66 -17.77 14.13 -4.14
CA ALA A 66 -16.40 13.79 -3.74
C ALA A 66 -16.07 14.60 -2.49
N LEU A 67 -15.51 13.93 -1.49
CA LEU A 67 -15.22 14.57 -0.21
C LEU A 67 -14.26 15.70 -0.45
N THR A 68 -14.59 16.86 0.11
CA THR A 68 -13.78 18.08 -0.03
C THR A 68 -12.34 17.75 0.32
N THR A 69 -11.47 17.93 -0.66
CA THR A 69 -10.05 17.78 -0.46
C THR A 69 -9.59 18.91 0.48
N ASN A 70 -9.16 18.57 1.70
CA ASN A 70 -8.61 19.51 2.68
C ASN A 70 -7.18 20.04 2.34
N CYS A 71 -6.47 19.45 1.37
CA CYS A 71 -5.03 19.56 1.17
C CYS A 71 -4.53 19.44 -0.27
N HIS A 72 -4.99 18.44 -1.03
CA HIS A 72 -4.40 18.11 -2.33
C HIS A 72 -5.45 17.71 -3.36
N ASP A 73 -5.36 18.26 -4.56
CA ASP A 73 -6.09 17.74 -5.73
C ASP A 73 -5.17 16.82 -6.55
N LEU A 74 -5.74 15.83 -7.26
CA LEU A 74 -5.00 14.95 -8.17
C LEU A 74 -4.22 15.73 -9.25
N ASN A 75 -4.68 16.93 -9.64
CA ASN A 75 -3.97 17.78 -10.59
C ASN A 75 -2.78 18.51 -9.96
N SER A 76 -2.81 18.73 -8.64
CA SER A 76 -1.75 19.42 -7.89
C SER A 76 -0.53 18.54 -7.57
N ILE A 77 -0.68 17.21 -7.67
CA ILE A 77 0.41 16.27 -7.38
C ILE A 77 1.27 16.00 -8.62
N GLY A 78 2.54 15.67 -8.38
CA GLY A 78 3.50 15.37 -9.45
C GLY A 78 3.04 14.20 -10.35
N PRO A 79 3.34 14.23 -11.67
CA PRO A 79 2.90 13.20 -12.62
C PRO A 79 3.26 11.77 -12.21
N HIS A 80 4.41 11.59 -11.54
CA HIS A 80 4.84 10.30 -11.02
C HIS A 80 3.84 9.70 -10.01
N TRP A 81 3.39 10.51 -9.04
CA TRP A 81 2.43 10.08 -8.03
C TRP A 81 1.06 9.81 -8.63
N ARG A 82 0.59 10.70 -9.52
CA ARG A 82 -0.66 10.48 -10.27
C ARG A 82 -0.66 9.15 -11.02
N GLY A 83 0.45 8.84 -11.69
CA GLY A 83 0.64 7.56 -12.36
C GLY A 83 0.55 6.37 -11.39
N CYS A 84 1.27 6.42 -10.27
CA CYS A 84 1.24 5.36 -9.25
C CYS A 84 -0.17 5.12 -8.70
N LEU A 85 -0.87 6.19 -8.35
CA LEU A 85 -2.20 6.14 -7.75
C LEU A 85 -3.25 5.61 -8.74
N THR A 86 -3.21 6.09 -9.98
CA THR A 86 -4.08 5.62 -11.06
C THR A 86 -3.80 4.16 -11.44
N SER A 87 -2.54 3.74 -11.44
CA SER A 87 -2.19 2.35 -11.70
C SER A 87 -2.60 1.44 -10.54
N PHE A 88 -2.44 1.89 -9.30
CA PHE A 88 -2.89 1.14 -8.12
C PHE A 88 -4.40 0.90 -8.15
N SER A 89 -5.21 1.91 -8.51
CA SER A 89 -6.67 1.77 -8.57
C SER A 89 -7.18 0.80 -9.64
N ARG A 90 -6.31 0.43 -10.58
CA ARG A 90 -6.61 -0.48 -11.70
C ARG A 90 -6.03 -1.88 -11.52
N ILE A 91 -5.44 -2.20 -10.36
CA ILE A 91 -4.94 -3.56 -10.11
C ILE A 91 -6.11 -4.56 -10.20
N PRO A 92 -6.02 -5.58 -11.09
CA PRO A 92 -7.11 -6.54 -11.25
C PRO A 92 -7.14 -7.55 -10.10
N LEU A 93 -8.31 -8.16 -9.89
CA LEU A 93 -8.48 -9.32 -9.00
C LEU A 93 -7.51 -10.44 -9.38
N ASN A 94 -7.16 -11.27 -8.40
CA ASN A 94 -6.20 -12.37 -8.52
C ASN A 94 -4.76 -11.95 -8.86
N SER A 95 -4.45 -10.66 -8.90
CA SER A 95 -3.05 -10.20 -8.95
C SER A 95 -2.30 -10.55 -7.68
N ILE A 96 -0.97 -10.67 -7.77
CA ILE A 96 -0.10 -10.87 -6.62
C ILE A 96 0.46 -9.52 -6.16
N ILE A 97 0.33 -9.23 -4.88
CA ILE A 97 0.92 -8.07 -4.21
C ILE A 97 2.19 -8.49 -3.49
N LEU A 98 3.23 -7.68 -3.66
CA LEU A 98 4.45 -7.69 -2.87
C LEU A 98 4.46 -6.45 -1.99
N MET A 99 4.43 -6.65 -0.67
CA MET A 99 4.51 -5.56 0.30
C MET A 99 5.83 -5.67 1.08
N PRO A 100 6.76 -4.71 0.93
CA PRO A 100 8.01 -4.70 1.69
C PRO A 100 7.74 -4.37 3.16
N ASN A 101 8.48 -5.03 4.05
CA ASN A 101 8.65 -4.55 5.41
C ASN A 101 9.64 -3.37 5.41
N LYS A 102 9.17 -2.17 5.74
CA LYS A 102 10.02 -0.98 5.78
C LYS A 102 11.07 -1.05 6.90
N ASP A 103 10.73 -1.70 8.01
CA ASP A 103 11.59 -1.78 9.19
C ASP A 103 12.67 -2.87 9.05
N ARG A 104 12.43 -3.85 8.16
CA ARG A 104 13.31 -4.97 7.89
C ARG A 104 13.62 -5.07 6.40
N PRO A 105 14.64 -4.35 5.91
CA PRO A 105 15.01 -4.36 4.49
C PRO A 105 15.21 -5.78 3.95
N GLY A 106 14.55 -6.07 2.83
CA GLY A 106 14.58 -7.38 2.18
C GLY A 106 13.50 -8.36 2.65
N GLU A 107 12.82 -8.11 3.75
CA GLU A 107 11.63 -8.88 4.14
C GLU A 107 10.41 -8.39 3.34
N LEU A 108 9.63 -9.34 2.81
CA LEU A 108 8.46 -9.13 1.96
C LEU A 108 7.29 -9.98 2.45
N TYR A 109 6.09 -9.45 2.26
CA TYR A 109 4.85 -10.19 2.38
C TYR A 109 4.18 -10.31 1.02
N LEU A 110 3.68 -11.49 0.72
CA LEU A 110 2.98 -11.78 -0.53
C LEU A 110 1.51 -12.06 -0.26
N GLY A 111 0.65 -11.66 -1.18
CA GLY A 111 -0.77 -11.97 -1.07
C GLY A 111 -1.50 -11.79 -2.39
N LYS A 112 -2.66 -12.43 -2.50
CA LYS A 112 -3.51 -12.36 -3.69
C LYS A 112 -4.61 -11.32 -3.51
N VAL A 113 -4.82 -10.47 -4.51
CA VAL A 113 -5.91 -9.49 -4.51
C VAL A 113 -7.27 -10.19 -4.57
N THR A 114 -8.10 -9.99 -3.57
CA THR A 114 -9.44 -10.57 -3.42
C THR A 114 -10.57 -9.55 -3.52
N LYS A 115 -10.27 -8.26 -3.35
CA LYS A 115 -11.23 -7.17 -3.51
C LYS A 115 -10.59 -6.03 -4.29
N THR A 116 -11.31 -5.53 -5.29
CA THR A 116 -10.90 -4.40 -6.13
C THR A 116 -10.76 -3.12 -5.33
N TYR A 117 -10.24 -2.07 -5.97
CA TYR A 117 -9.99 -0.78 -5.34
C TYR A 117 -11.20 -0.22 -4.60
N TRP A 118 -10.97 0.37 -3.44
CA TRP A 118 -11.88 1.32 -2.82
C TRP A 118 -11.12 2.41 -2.08
N TYR A 119 -11.84 3.48 -1.79
CA TYR A 119 -11.40 4.61 -0.99
C TYR A 119 -12.40 4.84 0.15
N TYR A 120 -11.90 5.13 1.35
CA TYR A 120 -12.73 5.50 2.52
C TYR A 120 -12.10 6.71 3.21
N HIS A 121 -12.95 7.56 3.78
CA HIS A 121 -12.60 8.82 4.45
C HIS A 121 -13.12 8.93 5.90
N ASN A 122 -13.66 7.86 6.48
CA ASN A 122 -14.30 7.92 7.79
C ASN A 122 -13.26 7.92 8.92
N VAL A 123 -12.91 9.12 9.41
CA VAL A 123 -12.39 9.32 10.76
C VAL A 123 -13.51 8.98 11.76
N PRO A 124 -13.25 8.37 12.95
CA PRO A 124 -12.01 7.79 13.47
C PRO A 124 -12.01 6.25 13.54
N THR A 125 -13.00 5.58 12.93
CA THR A 125 -13.23 4.14 13.15
C THR A 125 -12.16 3.21 12.55
N VAL A 126 -11.33 3.74 11.65
CA VAL A 126 -10.13 3.10 11.12
C VAL A 126 -9.01 4.14 11.08
N PRO A 127 -7.72 3.78 11.20
CA PRO A 127 -6.61 4.71 11.03
C PRO A 127 -6.86 5.61 9.83
N TYR A 128 -7.03 6.90 10.10
CA TYR A 128 -7.31 7.86 9.04
C TYR A 128 -6.10 7.92 8.14
N GLU A 129 -6.32 7.55 6.90
CA GLU A 129 -5.53 8.09 5.82
C GLU A 129 -6.43 7.99 4.61
N CYS A 130 -6.59 9.13 3.92
CA CYS A 130 -7.04 9.26 2.55
C CYS A 130 -6.23 8.30 1.66
N SER A 131 -6.55 7.02 1.75
CA SER A 131 -5.69 5.96 1.24
C SER A 131 -6.48 5.01 0.40
N HIS A 132 -5.84 4.69 -0.70
CA HIS A 132 -6.31 3.80 -1.72
C HIS A 132 -6.03 2.39 -1.26
N ARG A 133 -7.06 1.55 -1.25
CA ARG A 133 -7.00 0.23 -0.65
C ARG A 133 -7.39 -0.84 -1.66
N LEU A 134 -6.84 -2.03 -1.47
CA LEU A 134 -7.23 -3.28 -2.11
C LEU A 134 -7.35 -4.35 -1.03
N GLY A 135 -8.23 -5.31 -1.22
CA GLY A 135 -8.36 -6.47 -0.33
C GLY A 135 -7.35 -7.51 -0.76
N VAL A 136 -6.60 -8.04 0.19
CA VAL A 136 -5.52 -8.99 -0.07
C VAL A 136 -5.65 -10.16 0.88
N ASN A 137 -5.74 -11.36 0.33
CA ASN A 137 -5.52 -12.57 1.10
C ASN A 137 -4.01 -12.81 1.17
N TRP A 138 -3.40 -12.46 2.30
CA TRP A 138 -1.98 -12.65 2.55
C TRP A 138 -1.64 -14.14 2.63
N ASP A 139 -0.50 -14.52 2.05
CA ASP A 139 0.05 -15.86 2.20
C ASP A 139 0.39 -16.06 3.68
N ARG A 140 -0.02 -17.19 4.26
CA ARG A 140 0.11 -17.49 5.69
C ARG A 140 0.79 -18.84 5.91
N ASP A 141 1.55 -18.98 6.98
CA ASP A 141 2.10 -20.28 7.36
C ASP A 141 1.01 -21.20 7.94
N ASN A 142 1.41 -22.43 8.30
CA ASN A 142 0.50 -23.42 8.90
C ASN A 142 -0.11 -22.97 10.24
N ASN A 143 0.44 -21.94 10.88
CA ASN A 143 -0.07 -21.36 12.12
C ASN A 143 -0.98 -20.16 11.86
N GLY A 144 -1.26 -19.83 10.59
CA GLY A 144 -2.05 -18.66 10.20
C GLY A 144 -1.29 -17.34 10.31
N SER A 145 0.02 -17.34 10.57
CA SER A 145 0.82 -16.12 10.62
C SER A 145 1.23 -15.68 9.21
N PRO A 146 1.32 -14.37 8.93
CA PRO A 146 1.79 -13.89 7.62
C PRO A 146 3.16 -14.47 7.25
N LEU A 147 3.22 -15.11 6.08
CA LEU A 147 4.43 -15.75 5.60
C LEU A 147 5.42 -14.69 5.12
N ARG A 148 6.68 -14.84 5.54
CA ARG A 148 7.78 -13.94 5.19
C ARG A 148 8.55 -14.50 4.00
N TYR A 149 8.78 -13.64 3.03
CA TYR A 149 9.63 -13.92 1.87
C TYR A 149 10.86 -13.02 1.91
N TRP A 150 11.99 -13.51 1.40
CA TRP A 150 13.20 -12.71 1.29
C TRP A 150 13.42 -12.26 -0.14
N ALA A 151 13.70 -10.97 -0.29
CA ALA A 151 14.06 -10.32 -1.52
C ALA A 151 15.08 -11.11 -2.36
N ASN A 152 16.20 -11.53 -1.75
CA ASN A 152 17.25 -12.24 -2.47
C ASN A 152 16.74 -13.56 -3.09
N ASP A 153 15.86 -14.28 -2.40
CA ASP A 153 15.28 -15.55 -2.90
C ASP A 153 14.36 -15.33 -4.10
N LEU A 154 13.81 -14.11 -4.22
CA LEU A 154 12.95 -13.69 -5.32
C LEU A 154 13.71 -12.99 -6.45
N ALA A 155 15.05 -12.99 -6.42
CA ALA A 155 15.93 -12.22 -7.30
C ALA A 155 15.66 -10.70 -7.26
N ILE A 156 15.24 -10.21 -6.09
CA ILE A 156 14.94 -8.80 -5.82
C ILE A 156 16.18 -8.16 -5.18
N ASP A 157 16.87 -7.29 -5.93
CA ASP A 157 17.98 -6.51 -5.38
C ASP A 157 17.46 -5.28 -4.62
N ILE A 158 17.61 -5.29 -3.29
CA ILE A 158 17.17 -4.21 -2.38
C ILE A 158 18.00 -2.93 -2.51
N ARG A 159 19.20 -3.00 -3.11
CA ARG A 159 20.07 -1.83 -3.32
C ARG A 159 19.65 -1.05 -4.56
N ARG A 160 18.92 -1.69 -5.48
CA ARG A 160 18.38 -1.02 -6.67
C ARG A 160 17.20 -0.13 -6.31
N GLY A 161 17.05 0.96 -7.07
CA GLY A 161 16.05 2.01 -6.79
C GLY A 161 14.58 1.56 -6.88
N TRP A 162 14.28 0.38 -7.40
CA TRP A 162 12.91 -0.09 -7.53
C TRP A 162 12.26 -0.41 -6.16
N TRP A 163 13.04 -0.90 -5.19
CA TRP A 163 12.60 -1.09 -3.80
C TRP A 163 12.20 0.24 -3.11
N ARG A 164 12.70 1.36 -3.64
CA ARG A 164 12.37 2.72 -3.18
C ARG A 164 11.16 3.32 -3.90
N ARG A 165 10.53 2.60 -4.83
CA ARG A 165 9.32 3.09 -5.51
C ARG A 165 8.13 2.93 -4.57
N PRO A 166 7.17 3.86 -4.60
CA PRO A 166 5.91 3.68 -3.87
C PRO A 166 5.07 2.55 -4.47
N PHE A 167 5.17 2.36 -5.79
CA PHE A 167 4.37 1.42 -6.56
C PHE A 167 5.11 1.03 -7.85
N CYS A 168 5.05 -0.25 -8.23
CA CYS A 168 5.35 -0.65 -9.61
C CYS A 168 4.72 -2.01 -9.98
N GLU A 169 4.29 -2.14 -11.22
CA GLU A 169 4.07 -3.46 -11.83
C GLU A 169 5.41 -4.15 -12.06
N ILE A 170 5.50 -5.42 -11.67
CA ILE A 170 6.68 -6.26 -11.88
C ILE A 170 6.49 -7.00 -13.20
N LYS A 171 7.34 -6.66 -14.17
CA LYS A 171 7.36 -7.28 -15.51
C LYS A 171 8.59 -8.17 -15.74
N ASP A 172 9.49 -8.22 -14.75
CA ASP A 172 10.70 -9.05 -14.83
C ASP A 172 10.31 -10.53 -14.65
N MET A 173 10.48 -11.31 -15.71
CA MET A 173 10.09 -12.72 -15.74
C MET A 173 10.90 -13.59 -14.77
N ASN A 174 12.13 -13.20 -14.43
CA ASN A 174 12.93 -13.94 -13.47
C ASN A 174 12.37 -13.75 -12.05
N ILE A 175 11.99 -12.53 -11.69
CA ILE A 175 11.34 -12.23 -10.41
C ILE A 175 10.00 -12.96 -10.32
N ILE A 176 9.17 -12.86 -11.36
CA ILE A 176 7.87 -13.55 -11.43
C ILE A 176 8.01 -15.06 -11.23
N LYS A 177 8.93 -15.70 -11.97
CA LYS A 177 9.18 -17.14 -11.85
C LYS A 177 9.57 -17.54 -10.43
N ASN A 178 10.44 -16.76 -9.77
CA ASN A 178 10.89 -17.07 -8.42
C ASN A 178 9.77 -16.88 -7.39
N ILE A 179 8.90 -15.88 -7.55
CA ILE A 179 7.69 -15.72 -6.74
C ILE A 179 6.81 -16.97 -6.86
N ASP A 180 6.53 -17.44 -8.08
CA ASP A 180 5.67 -18.60 -8.29
C ASP A 180 6.26 -19.89 -7.74
N ILE A 181 7.59 -20.06 -7.81
CA ILE A 181 8.27 -21.19 -7.18
C ILE A 181 8.15 -21.10 -5.65
N ALA A 182 8.39 -19.91 -5.07
CA ALA A 182 8.32 -19.72 -3.63
C ALA A 182 6.91 -19.92 -3.09
N ARG A 183 5.88 -19.41 -3.78
CA ARG A 183 4.46 -19.62 -3.43
C ARG A 183 4.06 -21.08 -3.50
N ARG A 184 4.38 -21.79 -4.59
CA ARG A 184 4.07 -23.22 -4.75
C ARG A 184 4.73 -24.10 -3.69
N LYS A 185 5.98 -23.81 -3.31
CA LYS A 185 6.67 -24.52 -2.21
C LYS A 185 5.92 -24.41 -0.88
N ASN A 186 5.14 -23.36 -0.69
CA ASN A 186 4.34 -23.11 0.50
C ASN A 186 2.84 -23.41 0.31
N GLY A 187 2.44 -24.03 -0.81
CA GLY A 187 1.05 -24.45 -1.05
C GLY A 187 0.10 -23.39 -1.61
N PHE A 188 0.63 -22.31 -2.21
CA PHE A 188 -0.16 -21.19 -2.78
C PHE A 188 -0.15 -21.13 -4.31
#